data_AF-A0A812NT66-F1
#
_entry.id   AF-A0A812NT66-F1
#
_cell.length_a   1.000
_cell.length_b   1.000
_cell.length_c   1.000
_cell.angle_alpha   90.00
_cell.angle_beta   90.00
_cell.angle_gamma   90.00
#
_symmetry.space_group_name_H-M   'P 1'
#
loop_
_entity.id
_entity.type
_entity.pdbx_description
1 polymer ?
#
loop_
_entity_poly.entity_id
_entity_poly.type
_entity_poly.pdbx_seq_one_letter_code
_entity_poly.pdbx_strand_id
1 'polypeptide(L)'
;MEKAGERAFLERFQLSPPEGFEQVSNDSAAPERGSREDVLAAVRKDGWALQRAPAHLQADREVVLAAVEQDGWALQFAARELHGDRDLVLRAVRKDGWVLSLASTPLRADKEVVLAAVGQDWRVLRIVPADLRADRDVVLKAVLQEGWALEFASAELQADRDVVLAAVNKTGEALRYARRFCGDYEVALAAAQNCGLVLALLEPDVQDLPLVLAAIRQDARAMDFVELRLRRAVQEALGLPYCPWVSAGQGQESTPSTARLADPALKRHLEQLGLPETASAEEIRQGFRRLALRYHPDKNSEKDVGKATEAFQRISGAYAALKEALGE
;
A
#
# COMPACT_ATOMS: atom_id res chain seq x y z
N MET A 1 17.67 21.40 -12.95
CA MET A 1 16.40 20.75 -13.36
C MET A 1 15.87 19.77 -12.31
N GLU A 2 16.68 19.27 -11.37
CA GLU A 2 16.23 18.41 -10.24
C GLU A 2 15.36 19.10 -9.18
N LYS A 3 15.51 20.43 -8.97
CA LYS A 3 14.72 21.18 -7.97
C LYS A 3 13.20 21.22 -8.26
N ALA A 4 12.78 20.90 -9.48
CA ALA A 4 11.36 20.79 -9.84
C ALA A 4 10.76 19.43 -9.47
N GLY A 5 11.58 18.37 -9.38
CA GLY A 5 11.13 17.03 -9.02
C GLY A 5 10.85 16.85 -7.53
N GLU A 6 11.67 17.46 -6.67
CA GLU A 6 11.49 17.39 -5.20
C GLU A 6 10.26 18.15 -4.70
N ARG A 7 9.97 19.33 -5.27
CA ARG A 7 8.75 20.09 -4.96
C ARG A 7 7.48 19.37 -5.45
N ALA A 8 7.51 18.81 -6.65
CA ALA A 8 6.41 18.01 -7.19
C ALA A 8 6.18 16.70 -6.38
N PHE A 9 7.23 16.17 -5.74
CA PHE A 9 7.15 15.00 -4.87
C PHE A 9 6.47 15.34 -3.54
N LEU A 10 6.83 16.45 -2.89
CA LEU A 10 6.22 16.90 -1.63
C LEU A 10 4.74 17.31 -1.81
N GLU A 11 4.39 17.98 -2.91
CA GLU A 11 2.99 18.33 -3.22
C GLU A 11 2.10 17.11 -3.49
N ARG A 12 2.67 16.00 -3.97
CA ARG A 12 1.95 14.77 -4.32
C ARG A 12 1.51 13.95 -3.10
N PHE A 13 2.12 14.16 -1.93
CA PHE A 13 1.86 13.37 -0.72
C PHE A 13 0.97 14.06 0.32
N GLN A 14 0.41 15.24 0.04
CA GLN A 14 -0.46 16.00 0.95
C GLN A 14 0.04 16.07 2.41
N LEU A 15 1.35 16.05 2.62
CA LEU A 15 1.93 16.34 3.92
C LEU A 15 1.91 17.86 4.06
N SER A 16 0.93 18.38 4.80
CA SER A 16 0.91 19.80 5.18
C SER A 16 2.22 20.11 5.92
N PRO A 17 3.04 21.07 5.45
CA PRO A 17 4.08 21.63 6.29
C PRO A 17 3.39 22.22 7.54
N PRO A 18 3.97 22.11 8.74
CA PRO A 18 3.44 22.82 9.90
C PRO A 18 3.33 24.31 9.54
N GLU A 19 2.11 24.85 9.65
CA GLU A 19 1.78 26.22 9.27
C GLU A 19 2.55 27.22 10.14
N GLY A 20 3.38 28.02 9.49
CA GLY A 20 4.18 29.08 10.08
C GLY A 20 5.13 29.77 9.09
N PHE A 21 4.83 29.72 7.79
CA PHE A 21 5.67 30.26 6.72
C PHE A 21 5.22 31.67 6.34
N GLU A 22 5.66 32.66 7.09
CA GLU A 22 5.89 33.98 6.49
C GLU A 22 7.18 33.93 5.68
N GLN A 23 7.07 34.22 4.38
CA GLN A 23 8.20 34.52 3.52
C GLN A 23 8.87 35.79 4.05
N VAL A 24 9.95 35.63 4.83
CA VAL A 24 10.85 36.77 5.07
C VAL A 24 11.85 36.81 3.93
N SER A 25 11.63 37.83 3.11
CA SER A 25 12.45 38.31 2.02
C SER A 25 13.93 38.24 2.34
N ASN A 26 14.67 37.71 1.37
CA ASN A 26 16.12 37.73 1.33
C ASN A 26 16.56 39.17 1.07
N ASP A 27 16.74 39.97 2.13
CA ASP A 27 17.48 41.24 2.10
C ASP A 27 17.79 41.68 3.54
N SER A 28 18.97 41.31 4.03
CA SER A 28 19.81 42.14 4.90
C SER A 28 21.03 41.34 5.34
N ALA A 29 22.20 41.92 5.12
CA ALA A 29 23.44 41.49 5.73
C ALA A 29 23.26 41.45 7.26
N ALA A 30 23.27 40.25 7.83
CA ALA A 30 23.28 40.01 9.28
C ALA A 30 24.62 39.36 9.66
N PRO A 31 25.15 39.65 10.86
CA PRO A 31 26.56 39.45 11.19
C PRO A 31 26.85 37.96 11.33
N GLU A 32 28.13 37.57 11.27
CA GLU A 32 28.61 36.27 11.76
C GLU A 32 28.09 36.03 13.20
N ARG A 33 26.91 35.42 13.35
CA ARG A 33 26.22 35.26 14.63
C ARG A 33 26.06 33.79 14.93
N GLY A 34 26.96 33.33 15.78
CA GLY A 34 26.95 32.03 16.42
C GLY A 34 28.37 31.56 16.53
N SER A 35 29.00 31.77 17.69
CA SER A 35 30.18 30.98 18.00
C SER A 35 29.80 29.50 17.88
N ARG A 36 30.75 28.64 17.52
CA ARG A 36 30.51 27.19 17.42
C ARG A 36 29.76 26.63 18.64
N GLU A 37 30.07 27.17 19.82
CA GLU A 37 29.44 26.81 21.09
C GLU A 37 27.97 27.24 21.18
N ASP A 38 27.61 28.43 20.68
CA ASP A 38 26.21 28.89 20.62
C ASP A 38 25.38 28.00 19.70
N VAL A 39 25.93 27.63 18.54
CA VAL A 39 25.27 26.74 17.58
C VAL A 39 25.13 25.34 18.17
N LEU A 40 26.16 24.81 18.85
CA LEU A 40 26.06 23.54 19.56
C LEU A 40 25.02 23.58 20.69
N ALA A 41 24.95 24.66 21.45
CA ALA A 41 23.95 24.83 22.50
C ALA A 41 22.53 24.92 21.95
N ALA A 42 22.35 25.58 20.80
CA ALA A 42 21.06 25.65 20.11
C ALA A 42 20.65 24.29 19.53
N VAL A 43 21.56 23.62 18.83
CA VAL A 43 21.35 22.31 18.21
C VAL A 43 21.02 21.22 19.24
N ARG A 44 21.61 21.28 20.43
CA ARG A 44 21.27 20.36 21.54
C ARG A 44 19.87 20.56 22.09
N LYS A 45 19.28 21.74 21.92
CA LYS A 45 17.89 22.03 22.33
C LYS A 45 16.90 21.70 21.22
N ASP A 46 17.27 21.98 19.98
CA ASP A 46 16.48 21.73 18.78
C ASP A 46 17.39 21.37 17.61
N GLY A 47 17.28 20.13 17.11
CA GLY A 47 18.08 19.64 15.99
C GLY A 47 17.91 20.46 14.71
N TRP A 48 16.76 21.13 14.53
CA TRP A 48 16.48 21.97 13.35
C TRP A 48 17.25 23.29 13.35
N ALA A 49 17.85 23.69 14.49
CA ALA A 49 18.69 24.87 14.57
C ALA A 49 19.89 24.82 13.59
N LEU A 50 20.30 23.63 13.15
CA LEU A 50 21.36 23.44 12.16
C LEU A 50 21.06 24.14 10.82
N GLN A 51 19.79 24.31 10.44
CA GLN A 51 19.40 25.00 9.22
C GLN A 51 19.93 26.45 9.16
N ARG A 52 20.02 27.11 10.32
CA ARG A 52 20.47 28.51 10.43
C ARG A 52 21.98 28.62 10.65
N ALA A 53 22.67 27.50 10.83
CA ALA A 53 24.11 27.49 11.02
C ALA A 53 24.84 27.88 9.72
N PRO A 54 25.99 28.56 9.80
CA PRO A 54 26.82 28.85 8.63
C PRO A 54 27.36 27.56 8.02
N ALA A 55 27.66 27.59 6.71
CA ALA A 55 28.04 26.41 5.93
C ALA A 55 29.23 25.61 6.52
N HIS A 56 30.21 26.28 7.14
CA HIS A 56 31.34 25.61 7.76
C HIS A 56 30.95 24.81 9.03
N LEU A 57 29.88 25.19 9.74
CA LEU A 57 29.33 24.43 10.87
C LEU A 57 28.35 23.35 10.41
N GLN A 58 27.67 23.53 9.27
CA GLN A 58 26.91 22.45 8.62
C GLN A 58 27.81 21.35 8.06
N ALA A 59 29.09 21.63 7.85
CA ALA A 59 30.12 20.65 7.51
C ALA A 59 30.89 20.12 8.75
N ASP A 60 30.70 20.71 9.94
CA ASP A 60 31.32 20.23 11.17
C ASP A 60 30.56 18.98 11.67
N ARG A 61 31.22 17.84 11.55
CA ARG A 61 30.68 16.54 11.95
C ARG A 61 30.15 16.53 13.38
N GLU A 62 30.81 17.19 14.34
CA GLU A 62 30.37 17.16 15.74
C GLU A 62 29.07 17.95 15.95
N VAL A 63 28.94 19.09 15.26
CA VAL A 63 27.73 19.92 15.32
C VAL A 63 26.56 19.18 14.67
N VAL A 64 26.77 18.61 13.49
CA VAL A 64 25.75 17.81 12.80
C VAL A 64 25.37 16.56 13.59
N LEU A 65 26.34 15.88 14.20
CA LEU A 65 26.08 14.72 15.04
C LEU A 65 25.17 15.08 16.23
N ALA A 66 25.46 16.18 16.91
CA ALA A 66 24.60 16.67 17.99
C ALA A 66 23.18 16.97 17.51
N ALA A 67 23.03 17.46 16.26
CA ALA A 67 21.73 17.73 15.66
C ALA A 67 20.95 16.44 15.37
N VAL A 68 21.63 15.47 14.75
CA VAL A 68 21.09 14.16 14.39
C VAL A 68 20.69 13.36 15.64
N GLU A 69 21.41 13.51 16.74
CA GLU A 69 21.07 12.87 18.01
C GLU A 69 19.73 13.35 18.58
N GLN A 70 19.38 14.62 18.34
CA GLN A 70 18.07 15.18 18.68
C GLN A 70 17.00 14.76 17.67
N ASP A 71 17.23 15.01 16.38
CA ASP A 71 16.30 14.66 15.29
C ASP A 71 17.08 14.14 14.06
N GLY A 72 16.75 12.93 13.61
CA GLY A 72 17.38 12.30 12.45
C GLY A 72 17.24 13.12 11.16
N TRP A 73 16.16 13.90 11.02
CA TRP A 73 15.95 14.77 9.84
C TRP A 73 16.87 15.98 9.79
N ALA A 74 17.55 16.32 10.89
CA ALA A 74 18.55 17.40 10.88
C ALA A 74 19.68 17.14 9.85
N LEU A 75 19.93 15.88 9.49
CA LEU A 75 20.90 15.50 8.46
C LEU A 75 20.65 16.19 7.10
N GLN A 76 19.41 16.58 6.78
CA GLN A 76 19.10 17.27 5.53
C GLN A 76 19.82 18.63 5.37
N PHE A 77 20.17 19.27 6.48
CA PHE A 77 20.88 20.54 6.50
C PHE A 77 22.40 20.39 6.56
N ALA A 78 22.89 19.17 6.72
CA ALA A 78 24.32 18.88 6.72
C ALA A 78 24.91 19.06 5.31
N ALA A 79 26.20 19.33 5.26
CA ALA A 79 26.95 19.35 4.01
C ALA A 79 26.92 17.95 3.35
N ARG A 80 26.95 17.89 2.01
CA ARG A 80 26.77 16.65 1.24
C ARG A 80 27.85 15.60 1.53
N GLU A 81 29.03 16.05 1.92
CA GLU A 81 30.15 15.21 2.33
C GLU A 81 29.78 14.33 3.53
N LEU A 82 28.92 14.84 4.43
CA LEU A 82 28.46 14.12 5.63
C LEU A 82 27.32 13.14 5.33
N HIS A 83 26.63 13.25 4.19
CA HIS A 83 25.66 12.23 3.74
C HIS A 83 26.33 10.90 3.34
N GLY A 84 27.65 10.90 3.18
CA GLY A 84 28.49 9.72 3.02
C GLY A 84 29.07 9.14 4.31
N ASP A 85 28.90 9.83 5.45
CA ASP A 85 29.38 9.31 6.74
C ASP A 85 28.41 8.22 7.24
N ARG A 86 28.89 6.98 7.16
CA ARG A 86 28.13 5.79 7.55
C ARG A 86 27.62 5.86 8.98
N ASP A 87 28.44 6.29 9.93
CA ASP A 87 28.08 6.27 11.35
C ASP A 87 27.03 7.34 11.65
N LEU A 88 27.17 8.51 11.03
CA LEU A 88 26.22 9.60 11.16
C LEU A 88 24.86 9.23 10.55
N VAL A 89 24.86 8.72 9.32
CA VAL A 89 23.64 8.25 8.63
C VAL A 89 22.97 7.14 9.42
N LEU A 90 23.73 6.18 9.94
CA LEU A 90 23.16 5.04 10.67
C LEU A 90 22.53 5.48 12.00
N ARG A 91 23.08 6.49 12.69
CA ARG A 91 22.43 7.11 13.86
C ARG A 91 21.12 7.82 13.47
N ALA A 92 21.12 8.55 12.36
CA ALA A 92 19.94 9.25 11.87
C ALA A 92 18.82 8.28 11.47
N VAL A 93 19.17 7.23 10.72
CA VAL A 93 18.26 6.16 10.26
C VAL A 93 17.64 5.39 11.42
N ARG A 94 18.36 5.22 12.54
CA ARG A 94 17.81 4.59 13.75
C ARG A 94 16.74 5.43 14.43
N LYS A 95 16.67 6.74 14.17
CA LYS A 95 15.61 7.62 14.67
C LYS A 95 14.40 7.61 13.73
N ASP A 96 14.66 7.73 12.43
CA ASP A 96 13.63 7.63 11.40
C ASP A 96 14.22 6.96 10.14
N GLY A 97 13.61 5.84 9.73
CA GLY A 97 14.05 5.08 8.56
C GLY A 97 13.96 5.84 7.24
N TRP A 98 13.11 6.87 7.14
CA TRP A 98 12.96 7.69 5.94
C TRP A 98 14.17 8.58 5.64
N VAL A 99 15.03 8.81 6.63
CA VAL A 99 16.30 9.54 6.49
C VAL A 99 17.24 8.84 5.51
N LEU A 100 17.06 7.54 5.25
CA LEU A 100 17.80 6.80 4.21
C LEU A 100 17.76 7.49 2.83
N SER A 101 16.68 8.22 2.52
CA SER A 101 16.55 8.96 1.27
C SER A 101 17.61 10.04 1.07
N LEU A 102 18.13 10.61 2.16
CA LEU A 102 19.15 11.66 2.18
C LEU A 102 20.57 11.08 2.12
N ALA A 103 20.75 9.80 2.40
CA ALA A 103 22.05 9.17 2.38
C ALA A 103 22.62 9.11 0.95
N SER A 104 23.95 9.12 0.87
CA SER A 104 24.67 8.91 -0.40
C SER A 104 24.28 7.59 -1.06
N THR A 105 24.41 7.52 -2.39
CA THR A 105 24.03 6.33 -3.17
C THR A 105 24.70 5.03 -2.70
N PRO A 106 25.97 5.00 -2.25
CA PRO A 106 26.57 3.77 -1.72
C PRO A 106 25.91 3.32 -0.41
N LEU A 107 25.59 4.25 0.49
CA LEU A 107 24.95 3.93 1.77
C LEU A 107 23.49 3.51 1.62
N ARG A 108 22.81 3.99 0.58
CA ARG A 108 21.47 3.50 0.21
C ARG A 108 21.46 2.07 -0.30
N ALA A 109 22.61 1.56 -0.75
CA ALA A 109 22.81 0.18 -1.16
C ALA A 109 23.52 -0.65 -0.08
N ASP A 110 23.88 -0.07 1.07
CA ASP A 110 24.45 -0.79 2.20
C ASP A 110 23.34 -1.58 2.92
N LYS A 111 23.45 -2.92 2.89
CA LYS A 111 22.48 -3.83 3.49
C LYS A 111 22.25 -3.55 4.98
N GLU A 112 23.27 -3.20 5.76
CA GLU A 112 23.11 -2.95 7.19
C GLU A 112 22.35 -1.66 7.46
N VAL A 113 22.65 -0.59 6.71
CA VAL A 113 21.95 0.69 6.82
C VAL A 113 20.48 0.51 6.42
N VAL A 114 20.23 -0.21 5.33
CA VAL A 114 18.86 -0.52 4.87
C VAL A 114 18.12 -1.39 5.89
N LEU A 115 18.74 -2.41 6.48
CA LEU A 115 18.12 -3.24 7.51
C LEU A 115 17.77 -2.43 8.77
N ALA A 116 18.57 -1.42 9.12
CA ALA A 116 18.25 -0.49 10.19
C ALA A 116 17.03 0.37 9.83
N ALA A 117 16.98 0.91 8.61
CA ALA A 117 15.90 1.76 8.12
C ALA A 117 14.56 1.02 8.01
N VAL A 118 14.58 -0.14 7.34
CA VAL A 118 13.43 -1.03 7.21
C VAL A 118 12.94 -1.51 8.58
N GLY A 119 13.86 -1.67 9.55
CA GLY A 119 13.50 -2.00 10.93
C GLY A 119 12.71 -0.92 11.67
N GLN A 120 12.74 0.34 11.21
CA GLN A 120 11.92 1.43 11.76
C GLN A 120 10.57 1.53 11.05
N ASP A 121 10.58 1.46 9.71
CA ASP A 121 9.36 1.54 8.90
C ASP A 121 9.51 0.67 7.64
N TRP A 122 8.63 -0.33 7.51
CA TRP A 122 8.59 -1.23 6.37
C TRP A 122 8.37 -0.48 5.03
N ARG A 123 7.70 0.68 5.04
CA ARG A 123 7.41 1.49 3.84
C ARG A 123 8.67 2.06 3.19
N VAL A 124 9.78 2.09 3.92
CA VAL A 124 11.10 2.47 3.40
C VAL A 124 11.53 1.56 2.25
N LEU A 125 11.04 0.31 2.17
CA LEU A 125 11.32 -0.57 1.03
C LEU A 125 11.04 0.08 -0.32
N ARG A 126 10.07 1.01 -0.43
CA ARG A 126 9.74 1.69 -1.69
C ARG A 126 10.91 2.48 -2.29
N ILE A 127 11.84 2.98 -1.47
CA ILE A 127 12.98 3.80 -1.92
C ILE A 127 14.29 3.01 -2.00
N VAL A 128 14.28 1.76 -1.56
CA VAL A 128 15.43 0.84 -1.56
C VAL A 128 15.70 0.34 -2.99
N PRO A 129 16.97 0.24 -3.42
CA PRO A 129 17.32 -0.28 -4.74
C PRO A 129 16.79 -1.70 -4.96
N ALA A 130 16.52 -2.06 -6.22
CA ALA A 130 15.90 -3.34 -6.57
C ALA A 130 16.70 -4.55 -6.06
N ASP A 131 18.03 -4.47 -6.06
CA ASP A 131 18.92 -5.53 -5.59
C ASP A 131 18.64 -5.91 -4.13
N LEU A 132 18.44 -4.92 -3.26
CA LEU A 132 18.10 -5.15 -1.85
C LEU A 132 16.61 -5.49 -1.64
N ARG A 133 15.73 -5.17 -2.59
CA ARG A 133 14.34 -5.66 -2.58
C ARG A 133 14.22 -7.11 -3.05
N ALA A 134 15.28 -7.67 -3.64
CA ALA A 134 15.42 -9.10 -3.91
C ALA A 134 16.14 -9.85 -2.76
N ASP A 135 16.70 -9.13 -1.78
CA ASP A 135 17.32 -9.75 -0.62
C ASP A 135 16.25 -10.25 0.36
N ARG A 136 16.30 -11.56 0.63
CA ARG A 136 15.33 -12.26 1.47
C ARG A 136 15.30 -11.70 2.89
N ASP A 137 16.43 -11.35 3.49
CA ASP A 137 16.49 -10.89 4.89
C ASP A 137 15.86 -9.50 5.03
N VAL A 138 16.15 -8.61 4.06
CA VAL A 138 15.61 -7.25 4.02
C VAL A 138 14.09 -7.28 3.88
N VAL A 139 13.58 -8.06 2.93
CA VAL A 139 12.13 -8.19 2.71
C VAL A 139 11.45 -8.88 3.88
N LEU A 140 12.01 -9.96 4.42
CA LEU A 140 11.42 -10.66 5.54
C LEU A 140 11.31 -9.76 6.78
N LYS A 141 12.33 -8.93 7.05
CA LYS A 141 12.28 -7.94 8.14
C LYS A 141 11.13 -6.93 7.98
N ALA A 142 10.80 -6.53 6.76
CA ALA A 142 9.68 -5.65 6.47
C ALA A 142 8.33 -6.39 6.59
N VAL A 143 8.24 -7.58 6.01
CA VAL A 143 7.05 -8.44 6.02
C VAL A 143 6.64 -8.84 7.44
N LEU A 144 7.61 -9.07 8.32
CA LEU A 144 7.35 -9.37 9.74
C LEU A 144 6.71 -8.20 10.50
N GLN A 145 6.88 -6.97 10.02
CA GLN A 145 6.17 -5.80 10.56
C GLN A 145 4.77 -5.70 9.97
N GLU A 146 4.66 -5.71 8.63
CA GLU A 146 3.38 -5.57 7.92
C GLU A 146 3.37 -6.42 6.64
N GLY A 147 2.30 -7.20 6.43
CA GLY A 147 2.22 -8.13 5.30
C GLY A 147 2.19 -7.44 3.93
N TRP A 148 1.78 -6.17 3.86
CA TRP A 148 1.76 -5.37 2.63
C TRP A 148 3.15 -5.07 2.08
N ALA A 149 4.21 -5.22 2.89
CA ALA A 149 5.59 -5.05 2.43
C ALA A 149 5.95 -5.98 1.25
N LEU A 150 5.23 -7.10 1.09
CA LEU A 150 5.39 -8.05 -0.01
C LEU A 150 5.19 -7.41 -1.39
N GLU A 151 4.40 -6.32 -1.49
CA GLU A 151 4.21 -5.57 -2.74
C GLU A 151 5.53 -5.08 -3.35
N PHE A 152 6.47 -4.67 -2.50
CA PHE A 152 7.74 -4.07 -2.93
C PHE A 152 8.83 -5.09 -3.20
N ALA A 153 8.64 -6.34 -2.79
CA ALA A 153 9.59 -7.42 -2.97
C ALA A 153 9.78 -7.77 -4.47
N SER A 154 10.89 -8.43 -4.80
CA SER A 154 11.11 -8.97 -6.14
C SER A 154 10.07 -10.05 -6.48
N ALA A 155 9.85 -10.28 -7.78
CA ALA A 155 8.95 -11.34 -8.25
C ALA A 155 9.38 -12.74 -7.76
N GLU A 156 10.69 -12.94 -7.56
CA GLU A 156 11.25 -14.18 -7.01
C GLU A 156 10.80 -14.39 -5.56
N LEU A 157 10.86 -13.36 -4.72
CA LEU A 157 10.41 -13.42 -3.32
C LEU A 157 8.89 -13.44 -3.19
N GLN A 158 8.15 -12.83 -4.13
CA GLN A 158 6.68 -12.98 -4.23
C GLN A 158 6.27 -14.40 -4.63
N ALA A 159 7.19 -15.18 -5.21
CA ALA A 159 7.03 -16.59 -5.51
C ALA A 159 7.70 -17.51 -4.46
N ASP A 160 8.30 -16.95 -3.41
CA ASP A 160 8.87 -17.71 -2.29
C ASP A 160 7.75 -18.01 -1.28
N ARG A 161 7.48 -19.31 -1.09
CA ARG A 161 6.39 -19.78 -0.25
C ARG A 161 6.52 -19.33 1.21
N ASP A 162 7.73 -19.35 1.76
CA ASP A 162 7.95 -19.03 3.18
C ASP A 162 7.73 -17.53 3.43
N VAL A 163 8.19 -16.69 2.51
CA VAL A 163 8.01 -15.23 2.58
C VAL A 163 6.54 -14.88 2.43
N VAL A 164 5.84 -15.53 1.49
CA VAL A 164 4.39 -15.32 1.29
C VAL A 164 3.60 -15.77 2.50
N LEU A 165 3.89 -16.93 3.09
CA LEU A 165 3.24 -17.39 4.32
C LEU A 165 3.46 -16.41 5.47
N ALA A 166 4.66 -15.87 5.64
CA ALA A 166 4.94 -14.86 6.65
C ALA A 166 4.09 -13.59 6.45
N ALA A 167 3.94 -13.14 5.19
CA ALA A 167 3.15 -11.95 4.85
C ALA A 167 1.66 -12.17 5.06
N VAL A 168 1.14 -13.30 4.58
CA VAL A 168 -0.28 -13.67 4.65
C VAL A 168 -0.74 -13.88 6.09
N ASN A 169 0.13 -14.44 6.96
CA ASN A 169 -0.16 -14.59 8.38
C ASN A 169 -0.25 -13.26 9.12
N LYS A 170 0.38 -12.19 8.61
CA LYS A 170 0.22 -10.84 9.14
C LYS A 170 -1.02 -10.17 8.58
N THR A 171 -1.14 -10.22 7.26
CA THR A 171 -2.20 -9.52 6.54
C THR A 171 -2.67 -10.42 5.41
N GLY A 172 -3.83 -11.06 5.58
CA GLY A 172 -4.34 -12.05 4.61
C GLY A 172 -4.45 -11.51 3.18
N GLU A 173 -4.70 -10.20 3.04
CA GLU A 173 -4.75 -9.52 1.75
C GLU A 173 -3.43 -9.49 0.96
N ALA A 174 -2.29 -9.74 1.62
CA ALA A 174 -0.98 -9.80 0.98
C ALA A 174 -0.91 -10.86 -0.12
N LEU A 175 -1.79 -11.88 -0.07
CA LEU A 175 -1.91 -12.92 -1.09
C LEU A 175 -2.13 -12.36 -2.52
N ARG A 176 -2.69 -11.15 -2.66
CA ARG A 176 -2.89 -10.50 -3.97
C ARG A 176 -1.59 -10.32 -4.77
N TYR A 177 -0.46 -10.19 -4.08
CA TYR A 177 0.86 -10.00 -4.69
C TYR A 177 1.53 -11.34 -4.99
N ALA A 178 0.98 -12.44 -4.48
CA ALA A 178 1.51 -13.78 -4.59
C ALA A 178 0.53 -14.70 -5.36
N ARG A 179 0.12 -14.27 -6.56
CA ARG A 179 -0.92 -14.95 -7.38
C ARG A 179 -0.63 -16.43 -7.62
N ARG A 180 0.64 -16.83 -7.66
CA ARG A 180 1.06 -18.23 -7.82
C ARG A 180 0.53 -19.14 -6.71
N PHE A 181 0.25 -18.60 -5.52
CA PHE A 181 -0.22 -19.35 -4.36
C PHE A 181 -1.73 -19.23 -4.12
N CYS A 182 -2.50 -18.60 -5.02
CA CYS A 182 -3.96 -18.59 -4.94
C CYS A 182 -4.59 -20.00 -5.03
N GLY A 183 -3.83 -20.97 -5.58
CA GLY A 183 -4.14 -22.39 -5.65
C GLY A 183 -3.72 -23.22 -4.42
N ASP A 184 -2.85 -22.68 -3.55
CA ASP A 184 -2.27 -23.42 -2.42
C ASP A 184 -3.20 -23.35 -1.21
N TYR A 185 -3.71 -24.52 -0.78
CA TYR A 185 -4.65 -24.63 0.32
C TYR A 185 -4.10 -24.08 1.65
N GLU A 186 -2.84 -24.34 1.97
CA GLU A 186 -2.27 -23.91 3.25
C GLU A 186 -2.13 -22.39 3.29
N VAL A 187 -1.66 -21.79 2.19
CA VAL A 187 -1.56 -20.34 2.06
C VAL A 187 -2.94 -19.69 2.08
N ALA A 188 -3.90 -20.29 1.36
CA ALA A 188 -5.28 -19.82 1.28
C ALA A 188 -5.98 -19.86 2.65
N LEU A 189 -5.79 -20.93 3.41
CA LEU A 189 -6.36 -21.07 4.75
C LEU A 189 -5.75 -20.05 5.73
N ALA A 190 -4.43 -19.90 5.73
CA ALA A 190 -3.75 -18.88 6.54
C ALA A 190 -4.23 -17.46 6.21
N ALA A 191 -4.49 -17.20 4.92
CA ALA A 191 -5.00 -15.91 4.47
C ALA A 191 -6.45 -15.67 4.92
N ALA A 192 -7.32 -16.67 4.73
CA ALA A 192 -8.72 -16.62 5.13
C ALA A 192 -8.89 -16.43 6.63
N GLN A 193 -7.99 -16.98 7.45
CA GLN A 193 -7.98 -16.79 8.90
C GLN A 193 -7.67 -15.36 9.34
N ASN A 194 -7.00 -14.55 8.49
CA ASN A 194 -6.62 -13.17 8.81
C ASN A 194 -7.42 -12.13 8.00
N CYS A 195 -8.09 -12.52 6.91
CA CYS A 195 -8.95 -11.66 6.12
C CYS A 195 -10.02 -12.47 5.37
N GLY A 196 -11.29 -12.23 5.67
CA GLY A 196 -12.40 -12.95 5.04
C GLY A 196 -12.56 -12.68 3.54
N LEU A 197 -12.21 -11.48 3.08
CA LEU A 197 -12.32 -11.09 1.67
C LEU A 197 -11.28 -11.77 0.76
N VAL A 198 -10.36 -12.56 1.32
CA VAL A 198 -9.38 -13.33 0.53
C VAL A 198 -10.07 -14.33 -0.40
N LEU A 199 -11.29 -14.79 -0.10
CA LEU A 199 -12.07 -15.66 -0.99
C LEU A 199 -12.20 -15.08 -2.41
N ALA A 200 -12.22 -13.75 -2.56
CA ALA A 200 -12.26 -13.09 -3.86
C ALA A 200 -10.99 -13.24 -4.71
N LEU A 201 -9.87 -13.62 -4.08
CA LEU A 201 -8.55 -13.78 -4.70
C LEU A 201 -8.21 -15.25 -5.00
N LEU A 202 -8.89 -16.20 -4.34
CA LEU A 202 -8.61 -17.63 -4.46
C LEU A 202 -9.20 -18.21 -5.74
N GLU A 203 -8.60 -19.30 -6.21
CA GLU A 203 -9.19 -20.09 -7.28
C GLU A 203 -10.45 -20.81 -6.77
N PRO A 204 -11.53 -20.89 -7.58
CA PRO A 204 -12.79 -21.53 -7.19
C PRO A 204 -12.62 -22.96 -6.65
N ASP A 205 -11.66 -23.69 -7.21
CA ASP A 205 -11.43 -25.10 -6.89
C ASP A 205 -10.85 -25.32 -5.49
N VAL A 206 -10.14 -24.32 -4.94
CA VAL A 206 -9.48 -24.39 -3.62
C VAL A 206 -10.49 -24.19 -2.48
N GLN A 207 -11.62 -23.53 -2.76
CA GLN A 207 -12.61 -23.29 -1.72
C GLN A 207 -13.20 -24.62 -1.23
N ASP A 208 -13.09 -24.86 0.07
CA ASP A 208 -13.77 -25.93 0.80
C ASP A 208 -14.59 -25.35 1.96
N LEU A 209 -15.38 -26.20 2.61
CA LEU A 209 -16.24 -25.76 3.70
C LEU A 209 -15.44 -25.18 4.90
N PRO A 210 -14.37 -25.82 5.41
CA PRO A 210 -13.54 -25.26 6.48
C PRO A 210 -12.96 -23.88 6.18
N LEU A 211 -12.37 -23.68 4.99
CA LEU A 211 -11.73 -22.45 4.58
C LEU A 211 -12.77 -21.32 4.44
N VAL A 212 -13.90 -21.60 3.79
CA VAL A 212 -14.98 -20.62 3.64
C VAL A 212 -15.55 -20.22 5.01
N LEU A 213 -15.77 -21.17 5.92
CA LEU A 213 -16.24 -20.86 7.27
C LEU A 213 -15.20 -20.05 8.06
N ALA A 214 -13.90 -20.30 7.87
CA ALA A 214 -12.84 -19.49 8.46
C ALA A 214 -12.89 -18.04 7.93
N ALA A 215 -13.06 -17.85 6.63
CA ALA A 215 -13.18 -16.53 6.01
C ALA A 215 -14.42 -15.76 6.49
N ILE A 216 -15.59 -16.41 6.52
CA ILE A 216 -16.86 -15.78 6.95
C ILE A 216 -16.79 -15.34 8.42
N ARG A 217 -16.10 -16.11 9.27
CA ARG A 217 -15.88 -15.72 10.67
C ARG A 217 -15.10 -14.42 10.81
N GLN A 218 -14.19 -14.13 9.89
CA GLN A 218 -13.42 -12.88 9.89
C GLN A 218 -14.22 -11.72 9.30
N ASP A 219 -14.90 -11.94 8.18
CA ASP A 219 -15.74 -10.92 7.54
C ASP A 219 -16.98 -11.57 6.93
N ALA A 220 -18.16 -11.17 7.40
CA ALA A 220 -19.42 -11.66 6.88
C ALA A 220 -19.63 -11.35 5.39
N ARG A 221 -18.95 -10.31 4.85
CA ARG A 221 -18.95 -10.00 3.41
C ARG A 221 -18.25 -11.06 2.56
N ALA A 222 -17.44 -11.92 3.17
CA ALA A 222 -16.85 -13.08 2.51
C ALA A 222 -17.93 -14.01 1.91
N MET A 223 -19.12 -13.99 2.50
CA MET A 223 -20.30 -14.71 2.03
C MET A 223 -20.54 -14.49 0.53
N ASP A 224 -20.44 -13.25 0.02
CA ASP A 224 -20.66 -12.89 -1.39
C ASP A 224 -19.72 -13.60 -2.38
N PHE A 225 -18.55 -14.05 -1.90
CA PHE A 225 -17.50 -14.68 -2.69
C PHE A 225 -17.47 -16.21 -2.55
N VAL A 226 -18.45 -16.78 -1.84
CA VAL A 226 -18.58 -18.22 -1.67
C VAL A 226 -19.07 -18.86 -2.97
N GLU A 227 -18.32 -19.87 -3.42
CA GLU A 227 -18.67 -20.67 -4.58
C GLU A 227 -20.05 -21.33 -4.44
N LEU A 228 -20.80 -21.33 -5.54
CA LEU A 228 -22.19 -21.81 -5.58
C LEU A 228 -22.33 -23.23 -5.00
N ARG A 229 -21.34 -24.10 -5.29
CA ARG A 229 -21.29 -25.49 -4.81
C ARG A 229 -21.26 -25.62 -3.27
N LEU A 230 -20.74 -24.61 -2.56
CA LEU A 230 -20.56 -24.62 -1.11
C LEU A 230 -21.65 -23.88 -0.35
N ARG A 231 -22.41 -22.99 -1.00
CA ARG A 231 -23.38 -22.11 -0.33
C ARG A 231 -24.38 -22.86 0.55
N ARG A 232 -24.90 -24.00 0.06
CA ARG A 232 -25.83 -24.84 0.83
C ARG A 232 -25.18 -25.39 2.10
N ALA A 233 -24.01 -26.00 1.96
CA ALA A 233 -23.28 -26.57 3.10
C ALA A 233 -22.88 -25.48 4.12
N VAL A 234 -22.52 -24.30 3.65
CA VAL A 234 -22.21 -23.13 4.50
C VAL A 234 -23.46 -22.65 5.27
N GLN A 235 -24.62 -22.57 4.61
CA GLN A 235 -25.88 -22.20 5.28
C GLN A 235 -26.29 -23.22 6.34
N GLU A 236 -26.22 -24.51 6.02
CA GLU A 236 -26.50 -25.61 6.95
C GLU A 236 -25.54 -25.54 8.15
N ALA A 237 -24.25 -25.29 7.91
CA ALA A 237 -23.24 -25.17 8.96
C ALA A 237 -23.41 -23.93 9.85
N LEU A 238 -23.93 -22.82 9.31
CA LEU A 238 -24.18 -21.58 10.06
C LEU A 238 -25.56 -21.55 10.72
N GLY A 239 -26.42 -22.54 10.48
CA GLY A 239 -27.78 -22.60 11.03
C GLY A 239 -28.68 -21.45 10.55
N LEU A 240 -28.36 -20.86 9.39
CA LEU A 240 -29.16 -19.77 8.83
C LEU A 240 -30.47 -20.35 8.26
N PRO A 241 -31.62 -19.69 8.46
CA PRO A 241 -32.87 -20.12 7.85
C PRO A 241 -32.69 -20.19 6.33
N TYR A 242 -33.31 -21.18 5.69
CA TYR A 242 -33.30 -21.35 4.23
C TYR A 242 -33.86 -20.10 3.57
N CYS A 243 -32.99 -19.14 3.30
CA CYS A 243 -33.18 -18.12 2.31
C CYS A 243 -32.50 -18.71 1.07
N PRO A 244 -33.25 -19.11 0.03
CA PRO A 244 -32.61 -19.38 -1.24
C PRO A 244 -31.77 -18.14 -1.53
N TRP A 245 -30.49 -18.35 -1.78
CA TRP A 245 -29.59 -17.32 -2.26
C TRP A 245 -30.13 -16.83 -3.60
N VAL A 246 -31.14 -15.96 -3.52
CA VAL A 246 -32.11 -15.67 -4.56
C VAL A 246 -32.80 -16.93 -5.09
N SER A 247 -34.13 -17.02 -4.90
CA SER A 247 -34.96 -17.81 -5.80
C SER A 247 -34.91 -17.16 -7.19
N ALA A 248 -33.93 -17.52 -8.02
CA ALA A 248 -33.96 -17.24 -9.44
C ALA A 248 -33.26 -18.38 -10.18
N GLY A 249 -34.04 -19.16 -10.92
CA GLY A 249 -33.52 -19.97 -12.02
C GLY A 249 -33.16 -21.41 -11.73
N GLN A 250 -34.09 -22.21 -11.19
CA GLN A 250 -34.25 -23.52 -11.82
C GLN A 250 -34.89 -23.28 -13.19
N GLY A 251 -34.08 -23.24 -14.23
CA GLY A 251 -34.52 -23.01 -15.59
C GLY A 251 -33.36 -22.93 -16.56
N GLN A 252 -32.93 -24.10 -17.04
CA GLN A 252 -32.21 -24.34 -18.29
C GLN A 252 -30.95 -23.52 -18.57
N GLU A 253 -29.82 -24.24 -18.68
CA GLU A 253 -28.68 -23.84 -19.50
C GLU A 253 -29.15 -23.23 -20.82
N SER A 254 -29.15 -21.91 -20.89
CA SER A 254 -29.33 -21.17 -22.11
C SER A 254 -28.38 -20.00 -22.01
N THR A 255 -27.30 -20.11 -22.79
CA THR A 255 -26.37 -19.02 -23.07
C THR A 255 -27.13 -17.70 -23.19
N PRO A 256 -26.80 -16.65 -22.43
CA PRO A 256 -27.51 -15.39 -22.56
C PRO A 256 -27.28 -14.89 -23.99
N SER A 257 -28.36 -14.86 -24.76
CA SER A 257 -28.38 -14.38 -26.13
C SER A 257 -27.72 -13.01 -26.18
N THR A 258 -26.66 -12.91 -26.99
CA THR A 258 -25.94 -11.69 -27.36
C THR A 258 -26.85 -10.54 -27.82
N ALA A 259 -28.11 -10.83 -28.13
CA ALA A 259 -29.13 -9.86 -28.50
C ALA A 259 -29.59 -8.92 -27.37
N ARG A 260 -29.47 -9.29 -26.07
CA ARG A 260 -29.94 -8.42 -24.96
C ARG A 260 -28.97 -7.28 -24.59
N LEU A 261 -27.68 -7.42 -24.91
CA LEU A 261 -26.65 -6.40 -24.66
C LEU A 261 -26.64 -5.29 -25.72
N ALA A 262 -27.52 -5.37 -26.73
CA ALA A 262 -27.66 -4.36 -27.78
C ALA A 262 -28.50 -3.13 -27.35
N ASP A 263 -29.03 -3.10 -26.12
CA ASP A 263 -29.72 -1.91 -25.59
C ASP A 263 -28.71 -0.76 -25.40
N PRO A 264 -28.93 0.42 -26.01
CA PRO A 264 -28.06 1.58 -25.86
C PRO A 264 -27.88 2.05 -24.40
N ALA A 265 -28.80 1.71 -23.49
CA ALA A 265 -28.65 1.98 -22.05
C ALA A 265 -27.62 1.07 -21.38
N LEU A 266 -27.63 -0.23 -21.68
CA LEU A 266 -26.69 -1.22 -21.12
C LEU A 266 -25.27 -1.02 -21.67
N LYS A 267 -25.16 -0.60 -22.94
CA LYS A 267 -23.89 -0.22 -23.55
C LYS A 267 -23.16 0.88 -22.76
N ARG A 268 -23.87 1.91 -22.30
CA ARG A 268 -23.30 2.97 -21.45
C ARG A 268 -22.75 2.43 -20.13
N HIS A 269 -23.41 1.43 -19.55
CA HIS A 269 -22.96 0.80 -18.31
C HIS A 269 -21.72 -0.10 -18.51
N LEU A 270 -21.60 -0.77 -19.67
CA LEU A 270 -20.38 -1.52 -20.04
C LEU A 270 -19.19 -0.59 -20.31
N GLU A 271 -19.43 0.53 -21.01
CA GLU A 271 -18.41 1.57 -21.23
C GLU A 271 -17.92 2.17 -19.90
N GLN A 272 -18.81 2.38 -18.93
CA GLN A 272 -18.46 2.83 -17.57
C GLN A 272 -17.56 1.83 -16.82
N LEU A 273 -17.70 0.53 -17.10
CA LEU A 273 -16.85 -0.53 -16.55
C LEU A 273 -15.57 -0.78 -17.38
N GLY A 274 -15.42 -0.11 -18.52
CA GLY A 274 -14.28 -0.26 -19.43
C GLY A 274 -14.23 -1.63 -20.13
N LEU A 275 -15.40 -2.23 -20.38
CA LEU A 275 -15.54 -3.56 -20.96
C LEU A 275 -16.11 -3.51 -22.38
N PRO A 276 -15.74 -4.46 -23.25
CA PRO A 276 -16.31 -4.57 -24.59
C PRO A 276 -17.78 -5.02 -24.55
N GLU A 277 -18.52 -4.73 -25.62
CA GLU A 277 -19.96 -5.07 -25.76
C GLU A 277 -20.25 -6.58 -25.74
N THR A 278 -19.23 -7.39 -26.01
CA THR A 278 -19.30 -8.85 -25.98
C THR A 278 -18.92 -9.44 -24.63
N ALA A 279 -18.73 -8.61 -23.60
CA ALA A 279 -18.27 -9.07 -22.29
C ALA A 279 -19.27 -10.05 -21.67
N SER A 280 -18.77 -11.21 -21.25
CA SER A 280 -19.52 -12.22 -20.50
C SER A 280 -19.90 -11.71 -19.10
N ALA A 281 -20.90 -12.34 -18.48
CA ALA A 281 -21.29 -12.03 -17.09
C ALA A 281 -20.10 -12.14 -16.12
N GLU A 282 -19.18 -13.06 -16.38
CA GLU A 282 -17.97 -13.21 -15.59
C GLU A 282 -16.99 -12.04 -15.76
N GLU A 283 -16.78 -11.58 -16.99
CA GLU A 283 -15.94 -10.40 -17.29
C GLU A 283 -16.53 -9.13 -16.70
N ILE A 284 -17.86 -8.98 -16.69
CA ILE A 284 -18.58 -7.88 -16.02
C ILE A 284 -18.31 -7.90 -14.52
N ARG A 285 -18.42 -9.07 -13.88
CA ARG A 285 -18.08 -9.26 -12.46
C ARG A 285 -16.61 -8.95 -12.18
N GLN A 286 -15.68 -9.41 -13.02
CA GLN A 286 -14.24 -9.13 -12.88
C GLN A 286 -13.91 -7.64 -13.08
N GLY A 287 -14.55 -6.96 -14.04
CA GLY A 287 -14.39 -5.53 -14.30
C GLY A 287 -14.90 -4.67 -13.13
N PHE A 288 -16.09 -4.97 -12.62
CA PHE A 288 -16.62 -4.32 -11.42
C PHE A 288 -15.68 -4.52 -10.21
N ARG A 289 -15.23 -5.76 -9.96
CA ARG A 289 -14.27 -6.07 -8.88
C ARG A 289 -13.00 -5.22 -8.95
N ARG A 290 -12.45 -5.04 -10.16
CA ARG A 290 -11.25 -4.23 -10.39
C ARG A 290 -11.48 -2.75 -10.05
N LEU A 291 -12.63 -2.19 -10.44
CA LEU A 291 -12.94 -0.77 -10.26
C LEU A 291 -13.41 -0.45 -8.84
N ALA A 292 -14.17 -1.34 -8.20
CA ALA A 292 -14.58 -1.23 -6.80
C ALA A 292 -13.38 -1.12 -5.86
N LEU A 293 -12.32 -1.89 -6.11
CA LEU A 293 -11.08 -1.85 -5.34
C LEU A 293 -10.23 -0.60 -5.60
N ARG A 294 -10.44 0.07 -6.73
CA ARG A 294 -9.71 1.31 -7.10
C ARG A 294 -10.36 2.55 -6.48
N TYR A 295 -11.68 2.57 -6.39
CA TYR A 295 -12.45 3.71 -5.88
C TYR A 295 -12.94 3.52 -4.44
N HIS A 296 -12.40 2.54 -3.71
CA HIS A 296 -12.77 2.32 -2.31
C HIS A 296 -12.44 3.56 -1.46
N PRO A 297 -13.35 4.01 -0.57
CA PRO A 297 -13.13 5.20 0.26
C PRO A 297 -11.88 5.09 1.14
N ASP A 298 -11.62 3.92 1.72
CA ASP A 298 -10.44 3.69 2.59
C ASP A 298 -9.08 3.81 1.88
N LYS A 299 -9.04 3.77 0.54
CA LYS A 299 -7.81 3.88 -0.25
C LYS A 299 -7.55 5.28 -0.82
N ASN A 300 -8.51 6.20 -0.72
CA ASN A 300 -8.40 7.54 -1.29
C ASN A 300 -8.30 8.59 -0.18
N SER A 301 -7.25 9.42 -0.22
CA SER A 301 -6.99 10.51 0.74
C SER A 301 -8.14 11.52 0.80
N GLU A 302 -8.36 12.16 1.96
CA GLU A 302 -9.52 13.03 2.30
C GLU A 302 -9.95 14.03 1.21
N LYS A 303 -9.01 14.58 0.42
CA LYS A 303 -9.32 15.51 -0.69
C LYS A 303 -10.04 14.88 -1.89
N ASP A 304 -9.94 13.57 -2.09
CA ASP A 304 -10.50 12.84 -3.25
C ASP A 304 -11.61 11.85 -2.88
N VAL A 305 -11.94 11.72 -1.59
CA VAL A 305 -13.00 10.81 -1.10
C VAL A 305 -14.35 11.10 -1.76
N GLY A 306 -14.70 12.38 -1.95
CA GLY A 306 -15.95 12.76 -2.63
C GLY A 306 -16.03 12.24 -4.06
N LYS A 307 -14.95 12.39 -4.83
CA LYS A 307 -14.88 11.92 -6.22
C LYS A 307 -14.81 10.39 -6.32
N ALA A 308 -14.09 9.75 -5.39
CA ALA A 308 -14.01 8.29 -5.31
C ALA A 308 -15.37 7.67 -4.93
N THR A 309 -16.09 8.29 -3.99
CA THR A 309 -17.43 7.85 -3.58
C THR A 309 -18.44 8.02 -4.71
N GLU A 310 -18.43 9.15 -5.42
CA GLU A 310 -19.27 9.33 -6.61
C GLU A 310 -18.94 8.32 -7.71
N ALA A 311 -17.65 8.08 -7.97
CA ALA A 311 -17.23 7.09 -8.96
C ALA A 311 -17.69 5.67 -8.56
N PHE A 312 -17.56 5.32 -7.29
CA PHE A 312 -17.99 4.03 -6.75
C PHE A 312 -19.51 3.85 -6.83
N GLN A 313 -20.29 4.90 -6.53
CA GLN A 313 -21.75 4.88 -6.69
C GLN A 313 -22.16 4.71 -8.15
N ARG A 314 -21.49 5.40 -9.10
CA ARG A 314 -21.74 5.24 -10.54
C ARG A 314 -21.43 3.81 -11.02
N ILE A 315 -20.29 3.26 -10.60
CA ILE A 315 -19.85 1.91 -10.97
C ILE A 315 -20.78 0.85 -10.36
N SER A 316 -21.22 1.04 -9.11
CA SER A 316 -22.20 0.17 -8.44
C SER A 316 -23.57 0.22 -9.11
N GLY A 317 -24.04 1.40 -9.51
CA GLY A 317 -25.29 1.56 -10.26
C GLY A 317 -25.23 0.89 -11.64
N ALA A 318 -24.10 1.02 -12.35
CA ALA A 318 -23.88 0.37 -13.64
C ALA A 318 -23.89 -1.16 -13.52
N TYR A 319 -23.23 -1.69 -12.50
CA TYR A 319 -23.22 -3.13 -12.25
C TYR A 319 -24.60 -3.67 -11.83
N ALA A 320 -25.36 -2.92 -11.01
CA ALA A 320 -26.73 -3.29 -10.63
C ALA A 320 -27.67 -3.37 -11.85
N ALA A 321 -27.61 -2.40 -12.75
CA ALA A 321 -28.40 -2.39 -13.99
C ALA A 321 -28.02 -3.53 -14.94
N LEU A 322 -26.71 -3.82 -15.08
CA LEU A 322 -26.23 -4.95 -15.88
C LEU A 322 -26.63 -6.29 -15.28
N LYS A 323 -26.59 -6.41 -13.96
CA LYS A 323 -27.01 -7.61 -13.24
C LYS A 323 -28.51 -7.88 -13.40
N GLU A 324 -29.34 -6.84 -13.22
CA GLU A 324 -30.80 -6.92 -13.43
C GLU A 324 -31.16 -7.34 -14.86
N ALA A 325 -30.46 -6.80 -15.86
CA ALA A 325 -30.68 -7.15 -17.26
C ALA A 325 -30.23 -8.58 -17.64
N LEU A 326 -29.20 -9.10 -16.96
CA LEU A 326 -28.69 -10.45 -17.16
C LEU A 326 -29.50 -11.53 -16.41
N GLY A 327 -30.37 -11.12 -15.47
CA GLY A 327 -31.23 -12.04 -14.71
C GLY A 327 -30.48 -12.90 -13.70
N GLU A 328 -29.29 -12.45 -13.26
CA GLU A 328 -28.49 -13.03 -12.17
C GLU A 328 -28.66 -12.27 -10.84
#